data_AF-A0A9E2RWM5-F1
#
_entry.id   AF-A0A9E2RWM5-F1
#
_cell.length_a   1.000
_cell.length_b   1.000
_cell.length_c   1.000
_cell.angle_alpha   90.00
_cell.angle_beta   90.00
_cell.angle_gamma   90.00
#
_symmetry.space_group_name_H-M   'P 1'
#
loop_
_entity.id
_entity.type
_entity.pdbx_description
1 polymer ?
#
loop_
_entity_poly.entity_id
_entity_poly.type
_entity_poly.pdbx_seq_one_letter_code
_entity_poly.pdbx_strand_id
1 'polypeptide(L)' 'MNAPAAPYEIRTPAAEETPLLVSIPHTGTYVPPEIEAQFVSAYIRGLPMTDWYLHRLYDYLPALGATTIYA' A
#
# COMPACT_ATOMS: atom_id res chain seq x y z
N MET A 1 14.76 -13.97 6.38
CA MET A 1 13.42 -13.49 5.98
C MET A 1 12.97 -12.56 7.08
N ASN A 2 13.00 -11.26 6.85
CA ASN A 2 12.67 -10.26 7.88
C ASN A 2 11.19 -10.40 8.26
N ALA A 3 10.89 -10.17 9.55
CA ALA A 3 9.51 -10.13 10.05
C ALA A 3 8.64 -9.21 9.17
N PRO A 4 7.34 -9.51 8.99
CA PRO A 4 6.49 -8.68 8.13
C PRO A 4 6.48 -7.26 8.68
N ALA A 5 6.66 -6.28 7.78
CA ALA A 5 6.24 -4.91 8.05
C ALA A 5 4.77 -4.91 8.52
N ALA A 6 4.34 -3.84 9.19
CA ALA A 6 2.93 -3.68 9.49
C ALA A 6 2.08 -3.91 8.22
N PRO A 7 0.88 -4.50 8.32
CA PRO A 7 0.05 -4.83 7.16
C PRO A 7 -0.48 -3.59 6.40
N TYR A 8 -0.18 -2.40 6.92
CA TYR A 8 -0.46 -1.11 6.32
C TYR A 8 0.50 -0.07 6.92
N GLU A 9 0.60 1.06 6.23
CA GLU A 9 1.25 2.28 6.70
C GLU A 9 0.23 3.43 6.73
N ILE A 10 0.43 4.37 7.66
CA ILE A 10 -0.37 5.59 7.77
C ILE A 10 0.56 6.79 7.62
N ARG A 11 0.19 7.71 6.72
CA ARG A 11 0.75 9.06 6.66
C ARG A 11 -0.23 10.03 7.27
N THR A 12 0.19 10.65 8.36
CA THR A 12 -0.57 11.72 9.02
C THR A 12 -0.42 13.03 8.26
N PRO A 13 -1.38 13.96 8.39
CA PRO A 13 -1.28 15.30 7.80
C PRO A 13 0.04 15.99 8.17
N ALA A 14 0.66 16.66 7.19
CA ALA A 14 1.84 17.50 7.35
C ALA A 14 1.49 19.02 7.32
N ALA A 15 0.24 19.34 7.01
CA ALA A 15 -0.35 20.68 7.05
C ALA A 15 -1.59 20.69 7.97
N GLU A 16 -2.38 21.77 7.96
CA GLU A 16 -3.65 21.84 8.69
C GLU A 16 -4.55 20.67 8.29
N GLU A 17 -5.00 19.89 9.28
CA GLU A 17 -5.80 18.69 9.04
C GLU A 17 -7.15 19.06 8.42
N THR A 18 -7.48 18.35 7.35
CA THR A 18 -8.80 18.40 6.71
C THR A 18 -9.54 17.10 7.02
N PRO A 19 -10.89 17.09 6.97
CA PRO A 19 -11.69 15.89 7.19
C PRO A 19 -11.65 14.94 5.98
N LEU A 20 -10.45 14.65 5.45
CA LEU A 20 -10.22 13.78 4.30
C LEU A 20 -9.31 12.61 4.70
N LEU A 21 -9.87 11.40 4.55
CA LEU A 21 -9.14 10.14 4.61
C LEU A 21 -9.02 9.58 3.18
N VAL A 22 -7.80 9.29 2.76
CA VAL A 22 -7.51 8.61 1.48
C VAL A 22 -7.01 7.19 1.76
N SER A 23 -7.64 6.22 1.12
CA SER A 23 -7.26 4.80 1.21
C SER A 23 -6.70 4.33 -0.13
N ILE A 24 -5.52 3.71 -0.11
CA ILE A 24 -4.83 3.15 -1.30
C ILE A 24 -4.55 1.65 -1.06
N PRO A 25 -5.60 0.80 -1.06
CA PRO A 25 -5.54 -0.53 -0.47
C PRO A 25 -4.81 -1.59 -1.28
N HIS A 26 -4.54 -1.37 -2.57
CA HIS A 26 -3.99 -2.40 -3.47
C HIS A 26 -2.50 -2.19 -3.79
N THR A 27 -1.77 -1.50 -2.92
CA THR A 27 -0.34 -1.19 -3.09
C THR A 27 0.59 -2.24 -2.47
N GLY A 28 0.09 -3.08 -1.58
CA GLY A 28 0.85 -4.09 -0.86
C GLY A 28 1.39 -5.20 -1.79
N THR A 29 2.63 -5.59 -1.57
CA THR A 29 3.34 -6.61 -2.38
C THR A 29 3.72 -7.85 -1.58
N TYR A 30 3.52 -7.84 -0.25
CA TYR A 30 3.80 -8.99 0.57
C TYR A 30 2.70 -10.05 0.40
N VAL A 31 3.09 -11.21 -0.14
CA VAL A 31 2.23 -12.40 -0.19
C VAL A 31 2.83 -13.43 0.77
N PRO A 32 2.06 -13.94 1.75
CA PRO A 32 2.52 -15.03 2.61
C PRO A 32 2.97 -16.24 1.77
N PRO A 33 4.10 -16.90 2.11
CA PRO A 33 4.65 -18.00 1.31
C PRO A 33 3.64 -19.14 1.05
N GLU A 34 2.79 -19.44 2.02
CA GLU A 34 1.72 -20.45 1.92
C GLU A 34 0.62 -20.09 0.91
N ILE A 35 0.43 -18.79 0.64
CA ILE A 35 -0.48 -18.29 -0.40
C ILE A 35 0.23 -18.25 -1.75
N GLU A 36 1.48 -17.74 -1.80
CA GLU A 36 2.27 -17.67 -3.04
C GLU A 36 2.48 -19.06 -3.65
N ALA A 37 2.64 -20.09 -2.82
CA ALA A 37 2.76 -21.49 -3.26
C ALA A 37 1.54 -22.00 -4.06
N GLN A 38 0.37 -21.37 -3.92
CA GLN A 38 -0.86 -21.74 -4.61
C GLN A 38 -1.03 -21.03 -5.97
N PHE A 39 -0.12 -20.12 -6.33
CA PHE A 39 -0.24 -19.37 -7.58
C PHE A 39 0.01 -20.25 -8.80
N VAL A 40 -0.90 -20.13 -9.77
CA VAL A 40 -0.98 -21.00 -10.96
C VAL A 40 0.12 -20.75 -12.00
N SER A 41 0.85 -19.62 -11.92
CA SER A 41 1.90 -19.29 -12.89
C SER A 41 2.90 -18.24 -12.38
N ALA A 42 4.06 -18.15 -13.03
CA ALA A 42 5.05 -17.11 -12.79
C ALA A 42 4.50 -15.69 -13.09
N TYR A 43 3.58 -15.57 -14.05
CA TYR A 43 2.91 -14.29 -14.34
C TYR A 43 2.11 -13.80 -13.13
N ILE A 44 1.33 -14.68 -12.49
CA ILE A 44 0.55 -14.31 -11.30
C ILE A 44 1.45 -14.01 -10.10
N ARG A 45 2.59 -14.70 -9.95
CA ARG A 45 3.63 -14.36 -8.95
C ARG A 45 4.22 -12.97 -9.13
N GLY A 46 4.15 -12.41 -10.33
CA GLY A 46 4.54 -11.04 -10.62
C GLY A 46 3.52 -9.98 -10.18
N LEU A 47 2.43 -10.35 -9.49
CA LEU A 47 1.39 -9.44 -8.97
C LEU A 47 0.92 -8.37 -9.99
N PRO A 48 0.45 -8.77 -11.19
CA PRO A 48 0.14 -7.84 -12.28
C PRO A 48 -1.04 -6.91 -12.00
N MET A 49 -1.85 -7.22 -10.97
CA MET A 49 -3.01 -6.45 -10.56
C MET A 49 -2.73 -5.49 -9.38
N THR A 50 -1.47 -5.41 -8.93
CA THR A 50 -1.06 -4.50 -7.85
C THR A 50 -0.97 -3.07 -8.37
N ASP A 51 -1.43 -2.13 -7.56
CA ASP A 51 -1.27 -0.70 -7.78
C ASP A 51 0.13 -0.23 -7.36
N TRP A 52 1.17 -0.79 -7.98
CA TRP A 52 2.59 -0.77 -7.55
C TRP A 52 3.12 0.56 -7.00
N TYR A 53 2.67 1.69 -7.55
CA TYR A 53 3.23 3.00 -7.24
C TYR A 53 2.19 4.01 -6.78
N LEU A 54 0.91 3.65 -6.59
CA LEU A 54 -0.11 4.64 -6.22
C LEU A 54 0.19 5.35 -4.90
N HIS A 55 0.70 4.64 -3.90
CA HIS A 55 1.14 5.23 -2.63
C HIS A 55 2.31 6.23 -2.81
N ARG A 56 3.12 6.09 -3.87
CA ARG A 56 4.19 7.06 -4.20
C ARG A 56 3.65 8.21 -5.03
N LEU A 57 2.79 7.92 -6.01
CA LEU A 57 2.16 8.92 -6.85
C LEU A 57 1.36 9.94 -6.03
N TYR A 58 0.73 9.49 -4.93
CA TYR A 58 -0.08 10.30 -4.03
C TYR A 58 0.63 10.68 -2.72
N ASP A 59 1.97 10.69 -2.69
CA ASP A 59 2.73 11.03 -1.49
C ASP A 59 2.61 12.50 -1.03
N TYR A 60 2.03 13.36 -1.87
CA TYR A 60 1.75 14.76 -1.58
C TYR A 60 0.50 14.99 -0.72
N LEU A 61 -0.39 13.99 -0.57
CA LEU A 61 -1.66 14.14 0.15
C LEU A 61 -1.51 14.65 1.60
N PRO A 62 -0.51 14.20 2.40
CA PRO A 62 -0.24 14.78 3.72
C PRO A 62 -0.01 16.30 3.70
N ALA A 63 0.66 16.83 2.67
CA ALA A 63 0.90 18.27 2.53
C ALA A 63 -0.37 19.06 2.20
N LEU A 64 -1.44 18.39 1.75
CA LEU A 64 -2.77 18.95 1.56
C LEU A 64 -3.67 18.78 2.80
N GLY A 65 -3.13 18.27 3.92
CA GLY A 65 -3.89 18.09 5.15
C GLY A 65 -4.67 16.78 5.23
N ALA A 66 -4.44 15.83 4.32
CA ALA A 66 -5.16 14.55 4.30
C ALA A 66 -4.42 13.45 5.06
N THR A 67 -5.17 12.60 5.77
CA THR A 67 -4.65 11.34 6.29
C THR A 67 -4.67 10.30 5.17
N THR A 68 -3.58 9.56 4.98
CA THR A 68 -3.50 8.50 3.97
C THR A 68 -3.15 7.16 4.60
N ILE A 69 -3.89 6.11 4.25
CA ILE A 69 -3.59 4.72 4.60
C ILE A 69 -3.31 3.92 3.32
N TYR A 70 -2.26 3.09 3.34
CA TYR A 70 -1.91 2.20 2.22
C TYR A 70 -1.34 0.88 2.73
N ALA A 71 -1.33 -0.13 1.87
CA ALA A 71 -0.85 -1.48 2.17
C ALA A 71 0.63 -1.66 1.84
#